data_AF-A0A8I0DTC5-F1
#
_entry.id   AF-A0A8I0DTC5-F1
#
_cell.length_a   1.000
_cell.length_b   1.000
_cell.length_c   1.000
_cell.angle_alpha   90.00
_cell.angle_beta   90.00
_cell.angle_gamma   90.00
#
_symmetry.space_group_name_H-M   'P 1'
#
loop_
_entity.id
_entity.type
_entity.pdbx_description
1 polymer ?
#
loop_
_entity_poly.entity_id
_entity_poly.type
_entity_poly.pdbx_seq_one_letter_code
_entity_poly.pdbx_strand_id
1 'polypeptide(L)'
;MLFELIKDHLFLSTYILINLIVFFLYGIDKWKAIHHKWRIPEAHLILAGVFGIFGAILGMLLFRHKIRKPKFYIGLPAIFILELMCVILYMKYL
;
A
#
# COMPACT_ATOMS: atom_id res chain seq x y z
N MET A 1 6.48 -29.22 8.12
CA MET A 1 6.17 -28.40 9.32
C MET A 1 7.19 -27.28 9.52
N LEU A 2 8.47 -27.55 9.80
CA LEU A 2 9.49 -26.50 9.99
C LEU A 2 9.70 -25.60 8.75
N PHE A 3 9.69 -26.18 7.55
CA PHE A 3 9.87 -25.44 6.29
C PHE A 3 8.70 -24.50 5.96
N GLU A 4 7.46 -24.90 6.26
CA GLU A 4 6.27 -24.05 6.10
C GLU A 4 6.32 -22.88 7.08
N LEU A 5 6.66 -23.14 8.35
CA LEU A 5 6.80 -22.10 9.37
C LEU A 5 7.83 -21.02 8.97
N ILE A 6 8.98 -21.42 8.43
CA ILE A 6 10.02 -20.48 7.98
C ILE A 6 9.54 -19.63 6.80
N LYS A 7 8.81 -20.23 5.85
CA LYS A 7 8.22 -19.51 4.71
C LYS A 7 7.21 -18.46 5.17
N ASP A 8 6.33 -18.80 6.10
CA ASP A 8 5.30 -17.90 6.61
C ASP A 8 5.93 -16.67 7.29
N HIS A 9 6.96 -16.88 8.12
CA HIS A 9 7.70 -15.78 8.75
C HIS A 9 8.44 -14.89 7.75
N LEU A 10 9.05 -15.47 6.71
CA LEU A 10 9.73 -14.71 5.66
C LEU A 10 8.75 -13.89 4.82
N PHE A 11 7.58 -14.46 4.52
CA PHE A 11 6.51 -13.77 3.79
C PHE A 11 5.98 -12.58 4.60
N LEU A 12 5.66 -12.78 5.88
CA LEU A 12 5.10 -11.75 6.73
C LEU A 12 6.08 -10.59 6.93
N SER A 13 7.36 -10.89 7.18
CA SER A 13 8.40 -9.86 7.34
C SER A 13 8.62 -9.05 6.06
N THR A 14 8.62 -9.70 4.90
CA THR A 14 8.72 -9.02 3.60
C THR A 14 7.49 -8.12 3.35
N TYR A 15 6.29 -8.59 3.66
CA TYR A 15 5.06 -7.82 3.51
C TYR A 15 5.04 -6.57 4.40
N ILE A 16 5.50 -6.69 5.64
CA ILE A 16 5.64 -5.55 6.57
C ILE A 16 6.63 -4.52 6.01
N LEU A 17 7.78 -4.96 5.50
CA LEU A 17 8.78 -4.07 4.90
C LEU A 17 8.22 -3.31 3.68
N ILE A 18 7.49 -3.99 2.80
CA ILE A 18 6.86 -3.34 1.65
C ILE A 18 5.85 -2.28 2.10
N ASN A 19 4.98 -2.61 3.07
CA ASN A 19 4.03 -1.64 3.60
C ASN A 19 4.72 -0.42 4.25
N LEU A 20 5.84 -0.62 4.96
CA LEU A 20 6.64 0.49 5.48
C LEU A 20 7.22 1.36 4.37
N ILE A 21 7.78 0.77 3.31
CA ILE A 21 8.32 1.51 2.16
C ILE A 21 7.23 2.35 1.50
N VAL A 22 6.05 1.76 1.24
CA VAL A 22 4.91 2.46 0.64
C VAL A 22 4.42 3.60 1.54
N PHE A 23 4.36 3.38 2.85
CA PHE A 23 4.03 4.43 3.82
C PHE A 23 4.98 5.63 3.73
N PHE A 24 6.29 5.39 3.73
CA PHE A 24 7.28 6.45 3.59
C PHE A 24 7.20 7.15 2.24
N LEU A 25 6.88 6.43 1.17
CA LEU A 25 6.74 7.00 -0.16
C LEU A 25 5.59 8.03 -0.23
N TYR A 26 4.47 7.77 0.46
CA TYR A 26 3.38 8.74 0.64
C TYR A 26 3.80 9.96 1.47
N GLY A 27 4.60 9.73 2.53
CA GLY A 27 5.17 10.81 3.34
C GLY A 27 6.13 11.69 2.56
N ILE A 28 7.00 11.09 1.74
CA ILE A 28 7.96 11.79 0.89
C ILE A 28 7.22 12.61 -0.18
N ASP A 29 6.14 12.11 -0.79
CA ASP A 29 5.36 12.92 -1.74
C ASP A 29 4.74 14.14 -1.05
N LYS A 30 4.25 13.99 0.20
CA LYS A 30 3.77 15.13 0.99
C LYS A 30 4.89 16.12 1.30
N TRP A 31 6.06 15.65 1.72
CA TRP A 31 7.22 16.50 2.01
C TRP A 31 7.70 17.26 0.77
N LYS A 32 7.79 16.58 -0.39
CA LYS A 32 8.12 17.19 -1.69
C LYS A 32 7.09 18.24 -2.08
N ALA A 33 5.81 17.99 -1.80
CA ALA A 33 4.72 18.94 -2.06
C ALA A 33 4.83 20.23 -1.23
N ILE A 34 5.35 20.14 0.00
CA ILE A 34 5.60 21.29 0.89
C ILE A 34 6.84 22.07 0.45
N HIS A 35 7.91 21.38 0.02
CA HIS A 35 9.18 22.00 -0.36
C HIS A 35 9.26 22.41 -1.83
N HIS A 36 8.11 22.48 -2.53
CA HIS A 36 8.02 22.82 -3.96
C HIS A 36 8.95 22.00 -4.88
N LYS A 37 9.25 20.76 -4.49
CA LYS A 37 10.07 19.84 -5.29
C LYS A 37 9.21 19.06 -6.28
N TRP A 38 9.85 18.45 -7.26
CA TRP A 38 9.18 17.58 -8.24
C TRP A 38 8.40 16.46 -7.54
N ARG A 39 7.09 16.38 -7.82
CA ARG A 39 6.16 15.44 -7.18
C ARG A 39 6.18 14.09 -7.87
N ILE A 40 5.89 13.04 -7.10
CA ILE A 40 5.78 11.68 -7.64
C ILE A 40 4.49 11.60 -8.47
N PRO A 41 4.53 11.03 -9.69
CA PRO A 41 3.32 10.87 -10.50
C PRO A 41 2.27 10.04 -9.76
N GLU A 42 1.01 10.46 -9.80
CA GLU A 42 -0.08 9.81 -9.07
C GLU A 42 -0.22 8.32 -9.38
N ALA A 43 0.06 7.93 -10.63
CA ALA A 43 0.03 6.53 -11.06
C ALA A 43 1.01 5.65 -10.27
N HIS A 44 2.20 6.17 -9.92
CA HIS A 44 3.21 5.41 -9.18
C HIS A 44 2.81 5.22 -7.72
N LEU A 45 2.15 6.21 -7.12
CA LEU A 45 1.61 6.10 -5.76
C LEU A 45 0.49 5.05 -5.69
N ILE A 46 -0.41 5.05 -6.67
CA ILE A 46 -1.49 4.05 -6.75
C ILE A 46 -0.89 2.66 -6.98
N LEU A 47 0.08 2.52 -7.89
CA LEU A 47 0.78 1.26 -8.14
C LEU A 47 1.49 0.76 -6.88
N ALA A 48 2.16 1.65 -6.13
CA ALA A 48 2.76 1.29 -4.85
C ALA A 48 1.71 0.78 -3.84
N GLY A 49 0.49 1.33 -3.86
CA GLY A 49 -0.63 0.85 -3.06
C GLY A 49 -1.09 -0.58 -3.37
N VAL A 50 -0.85 -1.09 -4.59
CA VAL A 50 -1.13 -2.49 -4.96
C VAL A 50 -0.18 -3.48 -4.28
N PHE A 51 1.02 -3.03 -3.89
CA PHE A 51 1.99 -3.88 -3.20
C PHE A 51 1.95 -3.72 -1.67
N GLY A 52 1.48 -2.57 -1.18
CA GLY A 52 1.42 -2.25 0.25
C GLY A 52 0.21 -1.40 0.59
N ILE A 53 -0.98 -2.00 0.51
CA ILE A 53 -2.24 -1.28 0.67
C ILE A 53 -2.41 -0.65 2.06
N PHE A 54 -1.97 -1.34 3.12
CA PHE A 54 -2.03 -0.80 4.48
C PHE A 54 -1.10 0.41 4.63
N GLY A 55 0.12 0.31 4.09
CA GLY A 55 1.07 1.42 4.03
C GLY A 55 0.53 2.64 3.27
N ALA A 56 -0.11 2.40 2.13
CA ALA A 56 -0.71 3.45 1.30
C ALA A 56 -1.90 4.15 2.00
N ILE A 57 -2.82 3.38 2.59
CA ILE A 57 -3.98 3.92 3.31
C ILE A 57 -3.52 4.68 4.56
N LEU A 58 -2.64 4.09 5.37
CA LEU A 58 -2.08 4.74 6.56
C LEU A 58 -1.34 6.02 6.19
N GLY A 59 -0.51 5.99 5.14
CA GLY A 59 0.21 7.16 4.64
C GLY A 59 -0.74 8.26 4.16
N MET A 60 -1.77 7.89 3.40
CA MET A 60 -2.79 8.80 2.92
C MET A 60 -3.53 9.51 4.08
N LEU A 61 -3.94 8.75 5.09
CA LEU A 61 -4.67 9.24 6.25
C LEU A 61 -3.80 10.10 7.17
N LEU A 62 -2.61 9.61 7.55
CA LEU A 62 -1.70 10.30 8.47
C LEU A 62 -1.16 11.60 7.89
N PHE A 63 -0.71 11.59 6.63
CA PHE A 63 -0.18 12.80 5.98
C PHE A 63 -1.27 13.71 5.39
N ARG A 64 -2.55 13.32 5.56
CA ARG A 64 -3.72 13.95 4.94
C ARG A 64 -3.47 14.26 3.46
N HIS A 65 -2.86 13.29 2.77
CA HIS A 65 -2.31 13.47 1.45
C HIS A 65 -3.33 13.01 0.41
N LYS A 66 -3.80 13.91 -0.46
CA LYS A 66 -4.73 13.59 -1.56
C LYS A 66 -6.05 12.89 -1.14
N ILE A 67 -6.52 13.11 0.10
CA ILE A 67 -7.79 12.55 0.62
C ILE A 67 -9.01 12.90 -0.24
N ARG A 68 -9.04 14.11 -0.83
CA ARG A 68 -10.16 14.57 -1.67
C ARG A 68 -10.00 14.25 -3.16
N LYS A 69 -8.92 13.56 -3.56
CA LYS A 69 -8.71 13.21 -4.98
C LYS A 69 -9.44 11.91 -5.27
N PRO A 70 -10.38 11.88 -6.24
CA PRO A 70 -11.20 10.70 -6.51
C PRO A 70 -10.35 9.48 -6.88
N LYS A 71 -9.24 9.68 -7.60
CA LYS A 71 -8.28 8.62 -7.91
C LYS A 71 -7.72 7.88 -6.68
N PHE A 72 -7.55 8.58 -5.56
CA PHE A 72 -7.02 8.00 -4.32
C PHE A 72 -8.14 7.54 -3.38
N TYR A 73 -9.18 8.36 -3.24
CA TYR A 73 -10.36 8.06 -2.42
C TYR A 73 -11.13 6.83 -2.92
N ILE A 74 -11.19 6.62 -4.23
CA ILE A 74 -11.84 5.45 -4.84
C ILE A 74 -10.81 4.35 -5.13
N GLY A 75 -9.64 4.73 -5.66
CA GLY A 75 -8.63 3.76 -6.11
C GLY A 75 -8.05 2.91 -4.99
N LEU A 76 -7.69 3.50 -3.83
CA LEU A 76 -7.12 2.70 -2.74
C LEU A 76 -8.15 1.76 -2.10
N PRO A 77 -9.39 2.17 -1.77
CA PRO A 77 -10.40 1.23 -1.30
C PRO A 77 -10.74 0.15 -2.34
N ALA A 78 -10.75 0.47 -3.64
CA ALA A 78 -10.96 -0.53 -4.68
C ALA A 78 -9.84 -1.57 -4.71
N ILE A 79 -8.57 -1.16 -4.60
CA ILE A 79 -7.42 -2.07 -4.51
C ILE A 79 -7.54 -2.96 -3.26
N PHE A 80 -7.90 -2.38 -2.11
CA PHE A 80 -8.10 -3.13 -0.87
C PHE A 80 -9.19 -4.21 -1.00
N ILE A 81 -10.32 -3.88 -1.62
CA ILE A 81 -11.40 -4.83 -1.89
C ILE A 81 -10.92 -5.95 -2.83
N LEU A 82 -10.17 -5.61 -3.88
CA LEU A 82 -9.63 -6.59 -4.82
C LEU A 82 -8.64 -7.54 -4.14
N GLU A 83 -7.71 -7.05 -3.32
CA GLU A 83 -6.81 -7.89 -2.53
C GLU A 83 -7.58 -8.83 -1.61
N LEU A 84 -8.58 -8.31 -0.89
CA LEU A 84 -9.40 -9.12 0.00
C LEU A 84 -10.17 -10.22 -0.75
N MET A 85 -10.74 -9.89 -1.92
CA MET A 85 -11.40 -10.87 -2.79
C MET A 85 -10.43 -11.95 -3.26
N CYS A 86 -9.21 -11.58 -3.68
CA CYS A 86 -8.18 -12.53 -4.09
C CYS A 86 -7.79 -13.48 -2.95
N VAL A 87 -7.61 -12.96 -1.73
CA VAL A 87 -7.32 -13.77 -0.55
C VAL A 87 -8.46 -14.73 -0.23
N ILE A 88 -9.71 -14.26 -0.22
CA ILE A 88 -10.88 -15.10 0.04
C ILE A 88 -11.01 -16.22 -1.00
N LEU A 89 -10.81 -15.91 -2.28
CA LEU A 89 -10.84 -16.92 -3.34
C LEU A 89 -9.72 -17.93 -3.17
N TYR A 90 -8.50 -17.48 -2.91
CA TYR A 90 -7.36 -18.38 -2.65
C TYR A 90 -7.65 -19.35 -1.51
N MET A 91 -8.20 -18.86 -0.39
CA MET A 91 -8.56 -19.69 0.77
C MET A 91 -9.71 -20.67 0.50
N LYS A 92 -10.55 -20.42 -0.51
CA LYS A 92 -11.67 -21.30 -0.89
C LYS A 92 -11.24 -22.44 -1.81
N TYR A 93 -10.20 -22.24 -2.62
CA TYR A 93 -9.71 -23.22 -3.60
C TYR A 93 -8.55 -24.07 -3.08
N LEU A 94 -8.00 -23.75 -1.91
CA LEU A 94 -7.02 -24.55 -1.17
C LEU A 94 -7.75 -25.50 -0.21
#